data_AF-A0A397JMK9-F1
#
_entry.id   AF-A0A397JMK9-F1
#
_cell.length_a   1.000
_cell.length_b   1.000
_cell.length_c   1.000
_cell.angle_alpha   90.00
_cell.angle_beta   90.00
_cell.angle_gamma   90.00
#
_symmetry.space_group_name_H-M   'P 1'
#
loop_
_entity.id
_entity.type
_entity.pdbx_description
1 polymer ?
#
loop_
_entity_poly.entity_id
_entity_poly.type
_entity_poly.pdbx_seq_one_letter_code
_entity_poly.pdbx_strand_id
1 'polypeptide(L)'
;MAHRMLRNGGTFEVRSLEPNDSRRELTQDIKRQNEILTFSAIQTIEDGKYYRPDNKKFPSIDAIIAPDTLFQITTAMNHPIKIIGLKRLYNKLAKTSEISFYFVVPAELYDYYQKQKFIATNNSISRRMPDWIKNRIKQYALRIDLSSEGSSRSSLKRRGSSLGGASSSKREKK
;
A
#
# COMPACT_ATOMS: atom_id res chain seq x y z
N MET A 1 5.29 -10.69 5.44
CA MET A 1 6.17 -9.51 5.37
C MET A 1 5.41 -8.27 4.93
N ALA A 2 4.81 -8.25 3.74
CA ALA A 2 4.04 -7.11 3.21
C ALA A 2 3.01 -6.49 4.18
N HIS A 3 2.16 -7.28 4.85
CA HIS A 3 1.23 -6.75 5.85
C HIS A 3 1.92 -5.99 7.00
N ARG A 4 3.10 -6.44 7.45
CA ARG A 4 3.86 -5.76 8.50
C ARG A 4 4.40 -4.43 7.99
N MET A 5 4.93 -4.40 6.77
CA MET A 5 5.43 -3.17 6.14
C MET A 5 4.32 -2.13 5.98
N LEU A 6 3.18 -2.51 5.39
CA LEU A 6 2.03 -1.62 5.21
C LEU A 6 1.51 -1.12 6.57
N ARG A 7 1.42 -2.01 7.56
CA ARG A 7 0.93 -1.64 8.91
C ARG A 7 1.92 -0.75 9.67
N ASN A 8 3.22 -0.94 9.50
CA ASN A 8 4.23 -0.05 10.07
C ASN A 8 4.12 1.38 9.51
N GLY A 9 3.39 1.55 8.41
CA GLY A 9 3.14 2.82 7.76
C GLY A 9 4.37 3.35 7.02
N GLY A 10 4.24 4.58 6.54
CA GLY A 10 5.24 5.24 5.72
C GLY A 10 4.68 5.64 4.37
N THR A 11 5.57 6.19 3.54
CA THR A 11 5.28 6.63 2.18
C THR A 11 5.72 5.55 1.21
N PHE A 12 4.80 5.11 0.36
CA PHE A 12 5.04 4.06 -0.63
C PHE A 12 4.97 4.65 -2.04
N GLU A 13 5.92 4.27 -2.90
CA GLU A 13 5.85 4.57 -4.32
C GLU A 13 4.68 3.81 -4.95
N VAL A 14 3.85 4.53 -5.72
CA VAL A 14 2.73 3.95 -6.46
C VAL A 14 2.72 4.40 -7.91
N ARG A 15 2.16 3.57 -8.77
CA ARG A 15 2.00 3.85 -10.19
C ARG A 15 0.58 3.53 -10.62
N SER A 16 -0.07 4.47 -11.30
CA SER A 16 -1.40 4.22 -11.86
C SER A 16 -1.33 3.14 -12.95
N LEU A 17 -2.30 2.23 -12.92
CA LEU A 17 -2.48 1.22 -13.96
C LEU A 17 -3.61 1.61 -14.92
N GLU A 18 -4.17 2.80 -14.76
CA GLU A 18 -5.22 3.32 -15.62
C GLU A 18 -4.62 3.79 -16.97
N PRO A 19 -5.23 3.44 -18.11
CA PRO A 19 -4.65 3.69 -19.43
C PRO A 19 -4.43 5.18 -19.76
N ASN A 20 -5.18 6.07 -19.11
CA ASN A 20 -5.14 7.52 -19.37
C ASN A 20 -4.44 8.30 -18.25
N ASP A 21 -3.72 7.62 -17.36
CA ASP A 21 -3.05 8.24 -16.23
C ASP A 21 -1.53 8.08 -16.37
N SER A 22 -0.90 9.09 -16.96
CA SER A 22 0.54 9.15 -17.19
C SER A 22 1.31 9.80 -16.04
N ARG A 23 0.66 10.06 -14.89
CA ARG A 23 1.33 10.64 -13.73
C ARG A 23 2.48 9.73 -13.31
N ARG A 24 3.67 10.31 -13.27
CA ARG A 24 4.87 9.71 -12.71
C ARG A 24 4.98 10.20 -11.26
N GLU A 25 5.61 9.39 -10.40
CA GLU A 25 5.92 9.78 -9.01
C GLU A 25 4.68 9.97 -8.11
N LEU A 26 3.72 9.05 -8.19
CA LEU A 26 2.66 9.01 -7.19
C LEU A 26 3.18 8.34 -5.91
N THR A 27 2.73 8.84 -4.76
CA THR A 27 2.99 8.22 -3.47
C THR A 27 1.69 7.95 -2.72
N GLN A 28 1.69 6.89 -1.91
CA GLN A 28 0.64 6.60 -0.97
C GLN A 28 1.20 6.62 0.45
N ASP A 29 0.65 7.50 1.29
CA ASP A 29 0.96 7.52 2.72
C ASP A 29 0.03 6.57 3.46
N ILE A 30 0.63 5.66 4.24
CA ILE A 30 -0.11 4.79 5.15
C ILE A 30 0.29 5.15 6.57
N LYS A 31 -0.70 5.46 7.41
CA LYS A 31 -0.47 5.74 8.83
C LYS A 31 -0.05 4.46 9.54
N ARG A 32 0.96 4.57 10.40
CA ARG A 32 1.37 3.47 11.27
C ARG A 32 0.21 3.02 12.16
N GLN A 33 0.00 1.72 12.23
CA GLN A 33 -0.98 1.06 13.10
C GLN A 33 -0.23 0.05 13.97
N ASN A 34 -0.44 0.06 15.29
CA ASN A 34 0.25 -0.88 16.18
C ASN A 34 -0.50 -2.22 16.32
N GLU A 35 -1.80 -2.21 16.05
CA GLU A 35 -2.70 -3.36 16.26
C GLU A 35 -2.79 -4.26 15.03
N ILE A 36 -2.93 -5.56 15.27
CA ILE A 36 -3.26 -6.52 14.21
C ILE A 36 -4.78 -6.64 14.17
N LEU A 37 -5.41 -5.84 13.31
CA LEU A 37 -6.87 -5.84 13.17
C LEU A 37 -7.30 -6.80 12.06
N THR A 38 -8.32 -7.60 12.38
CA THR A 38 -8.93 -8.52 11.44
C THR A 38 -10.45 -8.42 11.46
N PHE A 39 -11.11 -8.90 10.41
CA PHE A 39 -12.57 -8.91 10.33
C PHE A 39 -13.11 -10.22 9.75
N SER A 40 -14.18 -10.70 10.38
CA SER A 40 -15.06 -11.74 9.86
C SER A 40 -16.36 -11.14 9.32
N ALA A 41 -16.83 -10.03 9.92
CA ALA A 41 -17.99 -9.25 9.52
C ALA A 41 -17.57 -7.87 9.03
N ILE A 42 -18.06 -7.43 7.86
CA ILE A 42 -17.65 -6.16 7.24
C ILE A 42 -18.02 -4.93 8.07
N GLN A 43 -19.03 -5.03 8.94
CA GLN A 43 -19.52 -3.94 9.77
C GLN A 43 -18.54 -3.59 10.89
N THR A 44 -17.61 -4.48 11.25
CA THR A 44 -16.62 -4.25 12.31
C THR A 44 -15.39 -3.49 11.82
N ILE A 45 -15.26 -3.28 10.51
CA ILE A 45 -14.15 -2.52 9.95
C ILE A 45 -14.36 -1.05 10.35
N GLU A 46 -13.38 -0.45 11.00
CA GLU A 46 -13.36 0.98 11.30
C GLU A 46 -12.66 1.75 10.17
N ASP A 47 -13.13 2.98 9.90
CA ASP A 47 -12.53 3.82 8.86
C ASP A 47 -11.13 4.26 9.27
N GLY A 48 -10.22 4.35 8.30
CA GLY A 48 -8.83 4.74 8.52
C GLY A 48 -7.95 3.68 9.21
N LYS A 49 -8.49 2.52 9.58
CA LYS A 49 -7.73 1.41 10.20
C LYS A 49 -7.39 0.32 9.18
N TYR A 50 -6.20 -0.28 9.32
CA TYR A 50 -5.74 -1.36 8.45
C TYR A 50 -6.29 -2.71 8.92
N TYR A 51 -7.25 -3.26 8.18
CA TYR A 51 -7.92 -4.52 8.49
C TYR A 51 -7.53 -5.63 7.51
N ARG A 52 -7.39 -6.85 8.02
CA ARG A 52 -7.19 -8.06 7.22
C ARG A 52 -8.41 -8.98 7.34
N PRO A 53 -8.86 -9.65 6.26
CA PRO A 53 -9.90 -10.67 6.40
C PRO A 53 -9.41 -11.81 7.31
N ASP A 54 -10.25 -12.27 8.23
CA ASP A 54 -9.96 -13.48 9.03
C ASP A 54 -9.87 -14.72 8.13
N ASN A 55 -10.74 -14.77 7.11
CA ASN A 55 -10.73 -15.81 6.11
C ASN A 55 -9.64 -15.55 5.07
N LYS A 56 -8.56 -16.35 5.09
CA LYS A 56 -7.47 -16.30 4.10
C LYS A 56 -7.91 -16.53 2.65
N LYS A 57 -9.10 -17.08 2.42
CA LYS A 57 -9.70 -17.27 1.10
C LYS A 57 -10.66 -16.13 0.73
N PHE A 58 -10.62 -14.99 1.43
CA PHE A 58 -11.43 -13.84 1.07
C PHE A 58 -11.13 -13.44 -0.37
N PRO A 59 -12.14 -13.31 -1.24
CA PRO A 59 -11.88 -13.02 -2.64
C PRO A 59 -11.29 -11.62 -2.83
N SER A 60 -10.26 -11.53 -3.68
CA SER A 60 -9.74 -10.29 -4.27
C SER A 60 -8.93 -9.35 -3.40
N ILE A 61 -9.00 -9.44 -2.06
CA ILE A 61 -8.22 -8.54 -1.21
C ILE A 61 -7.55 -9.32 -0.09
N ASP A 62 -6.38 -8.83 0.29
CA ASP A 62 -5.63 -9.28 1.46
C ASP A 62 -5.78 -8.29 2.63
N ALA A 63 -6.10 -7.03 2.33
CA ALA A 63 -6.39 -6.01 3.34
C ALA A 63 -7.26 -4.86 2.80
N ILE A 64 -7.77 -4.06 3.73
CA ILE A 64 -8.59 -2.87 3.50
C ILE A 64 -8.23 -1.77 4.51
N ILE A 65 -8.18 -0.53 4.03
CA ILE A 65 -8.35 0.67 4.86
C ILE A 65 -9.62 1.35 4.34
N ALA A 66 -10.71 1.24 5.09
CA ALA A 66 -11.98 1.82 4.69
C ALA A 66 -11.94 3.36 4.80
N PRO A 67 -12.73 4.08 3.98
CA PRO A 67 -13.73 3.57 3.04
C PRO A 67 -13.24 3.37 1.60
N ASP A 68 -11.98 3.68 1.27
CA ASP A 68 -11.56 3.89 -0.13
C ASP A 68 -10.32 3.11 -0.56
N THR A 69 -9.67 2.37 0.33
CA THR A 69 -8.37 1.77 0.01
C THR A 69 -8.40 0.25 0.17
N LEU A 70 -8.07 -0.46 -0.91
CA LEU A 70 -8.04 -1.92 -0.99
C LEU A 70 -6.64 -2.40 -1.37
N PHE A 71 -6.22 -3.54 -0.82
CA PHE A 71 -4.91 -4.13 -1.10
C PHE A 71 -5.03 -5.58 -1.56
N GLN A 72 -4.32 -5.92 -2.62
CA GLN A 72 -4.07 -7.29 -3.05
C GLN A 72 -2.55 -7.50 -3.15
N ILE A 73 -2.00 -8.36 -2.31
CA ILE A 73 -0.56 -8.66 -2.27
C ILE A 73 -0.29 -9.79 -3.25
N THR A 74 0.64 -9.58 -4.18
CA THR A 74 0.93 -10.56 -5.23
C THR A 74 2.37 -10.53 -5.70
N THR A 75 2.87 -11.70 -6.06
CA THR A 75 4.14 -11.90 -6.78
C THR A 75 3.91 -12.39 -8.22
N ALA A 76 2.64 -12.49 -8.64
CA ALA A 76 2.25 -12.93 -9.98
C ALA A 76 1.86 -11.72 -10.83
N MET A 77 2.34 -11.68 -12.08
CA MET A 77 2.03 -10.61 -13.06
C MET A 77 0.56 -10.56 -13.48
N ASN A 78 -0.16 -11.67 -13.30
CA ASN A 78 -1.59 -11.77 -13.58
C ASN A 78 -2.31 -12.23 -12.31
N HIS A 79 -3.07 -11.32 -11.71
CA HIS A 79 -3.83 -11.55 -10.50
C HIS A 79 -5.22 -10.88 -10.61
N PRO A 80 -6.21 -11.54 -11.23
CA PRO A 80 -7.51 -10.94 -11.50
C PRO A 80 -8.30 -10.57 -10.23
N ILE A 81 -9.09 -9.50 -10.34
CA ILE A 81 -9.98 -9.04 -9.28
C ILE A 81 -11.32 -9.78 -9.42
N LYS A 82 -11.66 -10.61 -8.45
CA LYS A 82 -12.97 -11.28 -8.39
C LYS A 82 -14.05 -10.30 -7.93
N ILE A 83 -15.03 -10.02 -8.78
CA ILE A 83 -16.11 -9.05 -8.51
C ILE A 83 -16.90 -9.40 -7.23
N ILE A 84 -17.03 -10.69 -6.90
CA ILE A 84 -17.73 -11.14 -5.70
C ILE A 84 -17.10 -10.61 -4.40
N GLY A 85 -15.77 -10.45 -4.36
CA GLY A 85 -15.07 -9.88 -3.20
C GLY A 85 -15.44 -8.41 -2.99
N LEU A 86 -15.45 -7.64 -4.09
CA LEU A 86 -15.84 -6.23 -4.07
C LEU A 86 -17.30 -6.04 -3.67
N LYS A 87 -18.22 -6.88 -4.18
CA LYS A 87 -19.64 -6.84 -3.80
C LYS A 87 -19.85 -7.04 -2.29
N ARG A 88 -19.08 -7.92 -1.66
CA ARG A 88 -19.14 -8.14 -0.20
C ARG A 88 -18.74 -6.90 0.60
N LEU A 89 -17.88 -6.04 0.05
CA LEU A 89 -17.40 -4.83 0.71
C LEU A 89 -18.26 -3.60 0.41
N TYR A 90 -19.26 -3.70 -0.48
CA TYR A 90 -20.01 -2.57 -1.00
C TYR A 90 -20.58 -1.64 0.08
N ASN A 91 -21.06 -2.19 1.19
CA ASN A 91 -21.64 -1.40 2.28
C ASN A 91 -20.61 -0.66 3.13
N LYS A 92 -19.34 -1.09 3.11
CA LYS A 92 -18.25 -0.47 3.85
C LYS A 92 -17.45 0.52 3.02
N LEU A 93 -17.41 0.31 1.71
CA LEU A 93 -16.70 1.19 0.80
C LEU A 93 -17.44 2.51 0.61
N ALA A 94 -16.70 3.53 0.20
CA ALA A 94 -17.23 4.84 -0.12
C ALA A 94 -18.41 4.71 -1.10
N LYS A 95 -19.31 5.69 -1.13
CA LYS A 95 -20.51 5.63 -1.99
C LYS A 95 -20.37 6.45 -3.26
N THR A 96 -19.62 7.54 -3.21
CA THR A 96 -19.54 8.53 -4.30
C THR A 96 -18.12 8.80 -4.77
N SER A 97 -17.11 8.55 -3.94
CA SER A 97 -15.70 8.80 -4.29
C SER A 97 -15.03 7.60 -4.96
N GLU A 98 -13.86 7.85 -5.51
CA GLU A 98 -12.92 6.84 -5.99
C GLU A 98 -12.54 5.86 -4.87
N ILE A 99 -12.19 4.64 -5.27
CA ILE A 99 -11.64 3.58 -4.43
C ILE A 99 -10.33 3.14 -5.08
N SER A 100 -9.23 3.33 -4.36
CA SER A 100 -7.89 2.92 -4.77
C SER A 100 -7.69 1.43 -4.48
N PHE A 101 -7.45 0.66 -5.54
CA PHE A 101 -7.11 -0.76 -5.46
C PHE A 101 -5.62 -0.94 -5.75
N TYR A 102 -4.85 -1.18 -4.70
CA TYR A 102 -3.41 -1.37 -4.77
C TYR A 102 -3.03 -2.84 -4.93
N PHE A 103 -2.33 -3.15 -6.01
CA PHE A 103 -1.52 -4.36 -6.13
C PHE A 103 -0.19 -4.13 -5.45
N VAL A 104 0.00 -4.75 -4.29
CA VAL A 104 1.23 -4.66 -3.51
C VAL A 104 2.21 -5.66 -4.09
N VAL A 105 3.23 -5.17 -4.78
CA VAL A 105 4.15 -5.97 -5.59
C VAL A 105 5.61 -5.73 -5.19
N PRO A 106 6.46 -6.77 -5.26
CA PRO A 106 7.90 -6.61 -5.11
C PRO A 106 8.47 -5.58 -6.11
N ALA A 107 9.56 -4.92 -5.71
CA ALA A 107 10.25 -3.91 -6.51
C ALA A 107 10.60 -4.39 -7.93
N GLU A 108 10.93 -5.68 -8.08
CA GLU A 108 11.32 -6.28 -9.36
C GLU A 108 10.16 -6.36 -10.37
N LEU A 109 8.92 -6.37 -9.89
CA LEU A 109 7.73 -6.44 -10.74
C LEU A 109 7.10 -5.07 -10.98
N TYR A 110 7.48 -4.06 -10.20
CA TYR A 110 6.76 -2.79 -10.08
C TYR A 110 6.62 -2.04 -11.42
N ASP A 111 7.70 -1.89 -12.18
CA ASP A 111 7.70 -1.14 -13.44
C ASP A 111 6.93 -1.84 -14.56
N TYR A 112 6.88 -3.17 -14.49
CA TYR A 112 6.26 -4.01 -15.53
C TYR A 112 4.82 -4.40 -15.19
N TYR A 113 4.37 -4.21 -13.95
CA TYR A 113 3.04 -4.64 -13.52
C TYR A 113 1.95 -3.93 -14.32
N GLN A 114 0.90 -4.65 -14.73
CA GLN A 114 -0.12 -4.11 -15.62
C GLN A 114 -1.50 -4.13 -14.95
N LYS A 115 -2.44 -3.40 -15.55
CA LYS A 115 -3.84 -3.41 -15.14
C LYS A 115 -4.42 -4.82 -15.17
N GLN A 116 -5.09 -5.20 -14.11
CA GLN A 116 -5.67 -6.52 -13.93
C GLN A 116 -7.13 -6.55 -14.35
N LYS A 117 -7.56 -7.70 -14.86
CA LYS A 117 -8.94 -7.91 -15.31
C LYS A 117 -9.87 -8.12 -14.12
N PHE A 118 -11.12 -7.70 -14.28
CA PHE A 118 -12.20 -8.09 -13.38
C PHE A 118 -12.85 -9.40 -13.87
N ILE A 119 -13.02 -10.38 -12.98
CA ILE A 119 -13.60 -11.69 -13.31
C ILE A 119 -14.82 -12.02 -12.45
N ALA A 120 -15.74 -12.80 -13.02
CA ALA A 120 -16.84 -13.41 -12.28
C ALA A 120 -16.38 -14.65 -11.49
N THR A 121 -17.29 -15.20 -10.69
CA THR A 121 -17.04 -16.33 -9.78
C THR A 121 -16.58 -17.62 -10.49
N ASN A 122 -16.87 -17.78 -11.77
CA ASN A 122 -16.54 -18.96 -12.59
C ASN A 122 -15.44 -18.69 -13.63
N ASN A 123 -14.57 -17.69 -13.41
CA ASN A 123 -13.58 -17.22 -14.39
C ASN A 123 -14.16 -16.74 -15.74
N SER A 124 -15.49 -16.66 -15.89
CA SER A 124 -16.09 -16.02 -17.05
C SER A 124 -16.00 -14.50 -16.92
N ILE A 125 -15.92 -13.81 -18.06
CA ILE A 125 -16.07 -12.36 -18.11
C ILE A 125 -17.49 -12.06 -17.61
N SER A 126 -17.60 -11.31 -16.51
CA SER A 126 -18.91 -10.90 -16.03
C SER A 126 -19.58 -10.02 -17.08
N ARG A 127 -20.67 -10.51 -17.69
CA ARG A 127 -21.45 -9.73 -18.67
C ARG A 127 -22.06 -8.46 -18.07
N ARG A 128 -22.07 -8.32 -16.73
CA ARG A 128 -22.61 -7.17 -16.00
C ARG A 128 -21.73 -6.85 -14.79
N MET A 129 -20.65 -6.12 -15.02
CA MET A 129 -19.92 -5.44 -13.95
C MET A 129 -20.77 -4.27 -13.45
N PRO A 130 -21.05 -4.16 -12.13
CA PRO A 130 -21.75 -3.00 -11.58
C PRO A 130 -21.05 -1.68 -11.92
N ASP A 131 -21.82 -0.65 -12.25
CA ASP A 131 -21.27 0.66 -12.66
C ASP A 131 -20.36 1.27 -11.59
N TRP A 132 -20.69 1.07 -10.32
CA TRP A 132 -19.83 1.55 -9.23
C TRP A 132 -18.44 0.89 -9.26
N ILE A 133 -18.33 -0.38 -9.66
CA ILE A 133 -17.02 -1.04 -9.81
C ILE A 133 -16.28 -0.44 -11.00
N LYS A 134 -16.98 -0.31 -12.13
CA LYS A 134 -16.42 0.24 -13.37
C LYS A 134 -15.87 1.65 -13.20
N ASN A 135 -16.64 2.50 -12.53
CA ASN A 135 -16.40 3.94 -12.54
C ASN A 135 -15.53 4.38 -11.36
N ARG A 136 -15.54 3.64 -10.25
CA ARG A 136 -14.95 4.10 -8.99
C ARG A 136 -13.72 3.30 -8.56
N ILE A 137 -13.54 2.06 -9.00
CA ILE A 137 -12.32 1.31 -8.69
C ILE A 137 -11.22 1.72 -9.68
N LYS A 138 -10.14 2.31 -9.16
CA LYS A 138 -8.91 2.56 -9.92
C LYS A 138 -7.80 1.65 -9.43
N GLN A 139 -7.01 1.15 -10.36
CA GLN A 139 -5.95 0.19 -10.05
C GLN A 139 -4.59 0.87 -10.01
N TYR A 140 -3.78 0.50 -9.02
CA TYR A 140 -2.43 1.00 -8.82
C TYR A 140 -1.48 -0.16 -8.52
N ALA A 141 -0.23 -0.07 -8.97
CA ALA A 141 0.85 -0.86 -8.40
C ALA A 141 1.42 -0.10 -7.20
N LEU A 142 1.66 -0.79 -6.08
CA LEU A 142 2.32 -0.25 -4.89
C LEU A 142 3.61 -1.04 -4.67
N ARG A 143 4.73 -0.34 -4.68
CA ARG A 143 6.06 -0.95 -4.57
C ARG A 143 6.37 -1.32 -3.12
N ILE A 144 6.84 -2.54 -2.90
CA ILE A 144 7.47 -2.95 -1.64
C ILE A 144 8.87 -3.51 -1.90
N ASP A 145 9.83 -3.08 -1.08
CA ASP A 145 11.19 -3.60 -1.11
C ASP A 145 11.35 -4.67 -0.02
N LEU A 146 11.32 -5.93 -0.45
CA LEU A 146 11.49 -7.09 0.44
C LEU A 146 12.95 -7.26 0.91
N SER A 147 13.93 -6.58 0.29
CA SER A 147 15.35 -6.67 0.63
C SER A 147 15.77 -5.71 1.76
N SER A 148 14.93 -4.71 2.07
CA SER A 148 15.31 -3.58 2.94
C SER A 148 15.40 -3.89 4.45
N GLU A 149 14.90 -5.02 4.95
CA GLU A 149 15.05 -5.39 6.37
C GLU A 149 16.45 -5.93 6.76
N GLY A 150 17.42 -5.85 5.85
CA GLY A 150 18.85 -6.07 6.16
C GLY A 150 19.64 -4.80 6.50
N SER A 151 19.17 -3.60 6.13
CA SER A 151 19.98 -2.36 6.18
C SER A 151 19.47 -1.26 7.10
N SER A 152 18.27 -1.37 7.67
CA SER A 152 17.75 -0.37 8.63
C SER A 152 18.24 -0.63 10.06
N ARG A 153 19.57 -0.58 10.27
CA ARG A 153 20.15 -0.51 11.63
C ARG A 153 21.33 0.44 11.82
N SER A 154 21.70 1.28 10.85
CA SER A 154 22.79 2.24 11.06
C SER A 154 22.60 3.55 10.31
N SER A 155 21.84 4.46 10.91
CA SER A 155 21.98 5.90 10.64
C SER A 155 21.35 6.75 11.76
N LEU A 156 21.67 6.43 13.02
CA LEU A 156 21.51 7.36 14.13
C LEU A 156 22.75 7.35 15.04
N LYS A 157 23.77 8.13 14.64
CA LYS A 157 24.83 8.79 15.43
C LYS A 157 25.81 9.31 14.37
N ARG A 158 25.93 10.61 14.11
CA ARG A 158 26.45 11.62 15.04
C ARG A 158 26.06 13.02 14.53
N ARG A 159 25.34 13.81 15.34
CA ARG A 159 25.46 15.27 15.36
C ARG A 159 25.39 15.75 16.81
N GLY A 160 26.31 16.68 17.12
CA GLY A 160 26.40 17.48 18.35
C GLY A 160 27.49 16.99 19.31
N SER A 161 28.35 17.82 19.91
CA SER A 161 28.57 19.28 19.86
C SER A 161 29.66 19.63 20.89
N SER A 162 30.45 20.69 20.65
CA SER A 162 31.17 21.57 21.62
C SER A 162 32.36 22.19 20.85
N LEU A 163 32.41 23.47 20.45
CA LEU A 163 32.35 24.75 21.18
C LEU A 163 33.27 24.82 22.42
N GLY A 164 34.33 25.63 22.30
CA GLY A 164 34.81 26.48 23.41
C GLY A 164 36.31 26.47 23.73
N GLY A 165 37.05 27.42 23.13
CA GLY A 165 38.00 28.31 23.83
C GLY A 165 39.42 27.84 24.19
N ALA A 166 40.45 28.56 23.70
CA ALA A 166 41.28 29.45 24.52
C ALA A 166 42.48 30.02 23.74
N SER A 167 42.68 31.33 23.89
CA SER A 167 43.85 32.14 23.50
C SER A 167 45.08 31.80 24.34
N SER A 168 46.29 31.88 23.76
CA SER A 168 47.40 32.66 24.34
C SER A 168 48.63 32.73 23.46
N SER A 169 49.13 33.95 23.35
CA SER A 169 50.38 34.39 22.78
C SER A 169 51.60 33.86 23.56
N LYS A 170 52.67 33.45 22.87
CA LYS A 170 54.04 33.61 23.39
C LYS A 170 55.10 33.60 22.30
N ARG A 171 55.94 34.64 22.37
CA ARG A 171 57.22 34.85 21.70
C ARG A 171 58.22 33.71 21.95
N GLU A 172 59.14 33.56 20.99
CA GLU A 172 60.61 33.64 21.11
C GLU A 172 61.46 32.47 20.58
N LYS A 173 62.46 32.89 19.77
CA LYS A 173 63.77 32.31 19.38
C LYS A 173 63.83 31.07 18.48
N LYS A 174 64.33 31.27 17.26
CA LYS A 174 65.78 31.23 17.02
C LYS A 174 66.16 32.07 15.80
#